data_AF-A0A0T5PBT9-F1
#
_entry.id   AF-A0A0T5PBT9-F1
#
_cell.length_a   1.000
_cell.length_b   1.000
_cell.length_c   1.000
_cell.angle_alpha   90.00
_cell.angle_beta   90.00
_cell.angle_gamma   90.00
#
_symmetry.space_group_name_H-M   'P 1'
#
loop_
_entity.id
_entity.type
_entity.pdbx_description
1 polymer ?
#
loop_
_entity_poly.entity_id
_entity_poly.type
_entity_poly.pdbx_seq_one_letter_code
_entity_poly.pdbx_strand_id
1 'polypeptide(L)'
;MTKISWPAGIFGTYSLVGPQIAHFWEAQEDILTDGETFARNWFERRHTATRTALEAAMEIGQCGISDPAGAMKAVTRWQTHSMERVAQDYREWLGLWTRCAGYLNNAEMEAGEEGMKSVAKSMTPAKRMKDDIPV
;
A
#
# COMPACT_ATOMS: atom_id res chain seq x y z
N MET A 1 -7.37 -10.78 -43.81
CA MET A 1 -7.57 -10.78 -42.34
C MET A 1 -7.05 -12.10 -41.80
N THR A 2 -5.86 -12.08 -41.21
CA THR A 2 -5.18 -13.28 -40.68
C THR A 2 -5.84 -13.65 -39.35
N LYS A 3 -6.48 -14.82 -39.27
CA LYS A 3 -7.00 -15.36 -38.00
C LYS A 3 -5.80 -15.79 -37.16
N ILE A 4 -5.53 -15.06 -36.07
CA ILE A 4 -4.56 -15.47 -35.06
C ILE A 4 -5.23 -16.61 -34.28
N SER A 5 -4.86 -17.87 -34.57
CA SER A 5 -5.25 -19.00 -33.71
C SER A 5 -4.25 -19.10 -32.56
N TRP A 6 -4.67 -18.61 -31.39
CA TRP A 6 -3.92 -18.85 -30.16
C TRP A 6 -3.99 -20.34 -29.82
N PRO A 7 -2.85 -21.04 -29.62
CA PRO A 7 -2.86 -22.43 -29.19
C PRO A 7 -3.61 -22.55 -27.85
N ALA A 8 -4.46 -23.57 -27.73
CA ALA A 8 -5.29 -23.82 -26.54
C ALA A 8 -4.50 -23.84 -25.21
N GLY A 9 -3.19 -24.13 -25.26
CA GLY A 9 -2.29 -24.08 -24.11
C GLY A 9 -2.11 -22.69 -23.50
N ILE A 10 -2.25 -21.61 -24.27
CA ILE A 10 -2.13 -20.23 -23.75
C ILE A 10 -3.37 -19.89 -22.91
N PHE A 11 -4.57 -20.31 -23.31
CA PHE A 11 -5.77 -20.12 -22.47
C PHE A 11 -5.73 -20.97 -21.19
N GLY A 12 -5.13 -22.16 -21.24
CA GLY A 12 -4.94 -23.02 -20.07
C GLY A 12 -4.02 -22.40 -19.00
N THR A 13 -2.94 -21.72 -19.42
CA THR A 13 -2.07 -21.01 -18.47
C THR A 13 -2.72 -19.75 -17.92
N TYR A 14 -3.43 -18.96 -18.75
CA TYR A 14 -4.21 -17.81 -18.27
C TYR A 14 -5.27 -18.19 -17.22
N SER A 15 -5.91 -19.35 -17.36
CA SER A 15 -6.87 -19.84 -16.37
C SER A 15 -6.22 -20.26 -15.03
N LEU A 16 -4.92 -20.58 -15.03
CA LEU A 16 -4.17 -20.97 -13.84
C LEU A 16 -3.53 -19.77 -13.13
N VAL A 17 -3.23 -18.67 -13.84
CA VAL A 17 -2.65 -17.44 -13.26
C VAL A 17 -3.65 -16.30 -13.10
N GLY A 18 -4.86 -16.42 -13.65
CA GLY A 18 -5.90 -15.39 -13.62
C GLY A 18 -6.23 -14.87 -12.21
N PRO A 19 -6.51 -15.73 -11.22
CA PRO A 19 -6.76 -15.30 -9.84
C PRO A 19 -5.58 -14.56 -9.23
N GLN A 20 -4.35 -15.01 -9.49
CA GLN A 20 -3.15 -14.38 -8.96
C GLN A 20 -2.91 -12.98 -9.55
N ILE A 21 -3.23 -12.80 -10.83
CA ILE A 21 -3.19 -11.49 -11.49
C ILE A 21 -4.27 -10.57 -10.89
N ALA A 22 -5.49 -11.07 -10.64
CA ALA A 22 -6.57 -10.29 -10.03
C ALA A 22 -6.19 -9.81 -8.62
N HIS A 23 -5.78 -10.73 -7.73
CA HIS A 23 -5.34 -10.42 -6.37
C HIS A 23 -4.16 -9.43 -6.35
N PHE A 24 -3.23 -9.55 -7.30
CA PHE A 24 -2.14 -8.59 -7.44
C PHE A 24 -2.61 -7.18 -7.82
N TRP A 25 -3.57 -7.05 -8.74
CA TRP A 25 -4.12 -5.74 -9.11
C TRP A 25 -4.97 -5.14 -7.99
N GLU A 26 -5.74 -5.95 -7.25
CA GLU A 26 -6.48 -5.49 -6.07
C GLU A 26 -5.53 -4.97 -4.99
N ALA A 27 -4.45 -5.70 -4.68
CA ALA A 27 -3.42 -5.22 -3.76
C ALA A 27 -2.75 -3.91 -4.25
N GLN A 28 -2.58 -3.74 -5.56
CA GLN A 28 -2.06 -2.48 -6.10
C GLN A 28 -3.03 -1.31 -5.89
N GLU A 29 -4.35 -1.50 -6.05
CA GLU A 29 -5.31 -0.43 -5.76
C GLU A 29 -5.34 -0.05 -4.28
N ASP A 30 -5.22 -1.04 -3.38
CA ASP A 30 -5.13 -0.76 -1.95
C ASP A 30 -3.86 0.04 -1.63
N ILE A 31 -2.70 -0.32 -2.21
CA ILE A 31 -1.44 0.42 -2.06
C ILE A 31 -1.58 1.86 -2.57
N LEU A 32 -2.22 2.07 -3.72
CA LEU A 32 -2.40 3.39 -4.30
C LEU A 32 -3.34 4.25 -3.44
N THR A 33 -4.43 3.67 -2.94
CA THR A 33 -5.39 4.34 -2.06
C THR A 33 -4.75 4.79 -0.75
N ASP A 34 -3.96 3.92 -0.14
CA ASP A 34 -3.22 4.23 1.08
C ASP A 34 -2.09 5.24 0.83
N GLY A 35 -1.43 5.15 -0.32
CA GLY A 35 -0.42 6.11 -0.77
C GLY A 35 -0.99 7.52 -0.94
N GLU A 36 -2.16 7.65 -1.56
CA GLU A 36 -2.86 8.93 -1.70
C GLU A 36 -3.22 9.51 -0.33
N THR A 37 -3.74 8.66 0.57
CA THR A 37 -4.11 9.08 1.92
C THR A 37 -2.90 9.55 2.72
N PHE A 38 -1.79 8.81 2.66
CA PHE A 38 -0.53 9.22 3.27
C PHE A 38 -0.04 10.57 2.71
N ALA A 39 -0.02 10.72 1.39
CA ALA A 39 0.47 11.93 0.74
C ALA A 39 -0.36 13.16 1.15
N ARG A 40 -1.69 13.05 1.14
CA ARG A 40 -2.61 14.12 1.58
C ARG A 40 -2.29 14.56 3.00
N ASN A 41 -2.23 13.61 3.94
CA ASN A 41 -1.96 13.91 5.35
C ASN A 41 -0.56 14.53 5.55
N TRP A 42 0.44 14.03 4.84
CA TRP A 42 1.80 14.59 4.85
C TRP A 42 1.82 16.04 4.37
N PHE A 43 1.14 16.36 3.26
CA PHE A 43 1.06 17.73 2.74
C PHE A 43 0.37 18.68 3.73
N GLU A 44 -0.73 18.25 4.35
CA GLU A 44 -1.42 19.06 5.37
C GLU A 44 -0.49 19.40 6.55
N ARG A 45 0.28 18.42 7.03
CA ARG A 45 1.27 18.65 8.10
C ARG A 45 2.42 19.54 7.66
N ARG A 46 2.86 19.44 6.40
CA ARG A 46 3.91 20.33 5.86
C ARG A 46 3.44 21.76 5.73
N HIS A 47 2.21 22.00 5.26
CA HIS A 47 1.64 23.34 5.28
C HIS A 47 1.55 23.92 6.69
N THR A 48 1.14 23.11 7.67
CA THR A 48 1.08 23.53 9.08
C THR A 48 2.47 23.84 9.63
N ALA A 49 3.47 23.01 9.35
CA ALA A 49 4.84 23.23 9.77
C ALA A 49 5.41 24.54 9.19
N THR A 50 5.17 24.82 7.91
CA THR A 50 5.64 26.06 7.27
C THR A 50 4.96 27.30 7.85
N ARG A 51 3.63 27.25 8.07
CA ARG A 51 2.89 28.37 8.68
C ARG A 51 3.41 28.68 10.09
N THR A 52 3.55 27.67 10.93
CA THR A 52 4.03 27.86 12.32
C THR A 52 5.50 28.27 12.38
N ALA A 53 6.33 27.88 11.41
CA ALA A 53 7.70 28.39 11.29
C ALA A 53 7.72 29.89 10.95
N LEU A 54 6.86 30.33 10.03
CA LEU A 54 6.73 31.74 9.67
C LEU A 54 6.24 32.58 10.86
N GLU A 55 5.22 32.11 11.58
CA GLU A 55 4.71 32.75 12.80
C GLU A 55 5.83 32.92 13.85
N ALA A 56 6.61 31.86 14.10
CA ALA A 56 7.72 31.93 15.04
C ALA A 56 8.81 32.91 14.58
N ALA A 57 9.14 32.94 13.28
CA ALA A 57 10.09 33.90 12.73
C ALA A 57 9.62 35.35 12.90
N MET A 58 8.33 35.62 12.70
CA MET A 58 7.73 36.94 12.93
C MET A 58 7.78 37.33 14.41
N GLU A 59 7.45 36.42 15.32
CA GLU A 59 7.51 36.65 16.77
C GLU A 59 8.95 36.97 17.22
N ILE A 60 9.93 36.20 16.75
CA ILE A 60 11.36 36.46 17.00
C ILE A 60 11.76 37.85 16.51
N GLY A 61 11.31 38.24 15.31
CA GLY A 61 11.55 39.57 14.77
C GLY A 61 10.94 40.71 15.60
N GLN A 62 9.82 40.45 16.28
CA GLN A 62 9.14 41.43 17.14
C GLN A 62 9.80 41.60 18.51
N CYS A 63 10.43 40.57 19.06
CA CYS A 63 11.16 40.65 20.34
C CYS A 63 12.35 41.63 20.30
N GLY A 64 13.00 41.77 19.13
CA GLY A 64 14.15 42.67 18.94
C GLY A 64 15.36 42.33 19.85
N ILE A 65 16.34 43.24 19.92
CA ILE A 65 17.54 43.08 20.77
C ILE A 65 17.17 43.15 22.27
N SER A 66 16.04 43.76 22.60
CA SER A 66 15.59 44.01 23.98
C SER A 66 14.96 42.80 24.67
N ASP A 67 14.51 41.78 23.93
CA ASP A 67 13.90 40.57 24.51
C ASP A 67 14.48 39.25 23.94
N PRO A 68 15.75 38.91 24.24
CA PRO A 68 16.33 37.63 23.84
C PRO A 68 15.61 36.41 24.44
N ALA A 69 15.02 36.56 25.63
CA ALA A 69 14.32 35.48 26.32
C ALA A 69 13.00 35.12 25.62
N GLY A 70 12.23 36.12 25.17
CA GLY A 70 11.04 35.92 24.37
C GLY A 70 11.33 35.26 23.03
N ALA A 71 12.40 35.70 22.34
CA ALA A 71 12.85 35.07 21.10
C ALA A 71 13.19 33.59 21.30
N MET A 72 13.92 33.25 22.37
CA MET A 72 14.23 31.85 22.70
C MET A 72 12.97 31.03 23.01
N LYS A 73 12.00 31.62 23.72
CA LYS A 73 10.72 30.96 24.01
C LYS A 73 9.93 30.65 22.74
N ALA A 74 9.94 31.57 21.76
CA ALA A 74 9.32 31.36 20.46
C ALA A 74 9.96 30.19 19.69
N VAL A 75 11.31 30.13 19.67
CA VAL A 75 12.06 29.02 19.07
C VAL A 75 11.72 27.69 19.75
N THR A 76 11.79 27.60 21.08
CA THR A 76 11.53 26.36 21.81
C THR A 76 10.11 25.85 21.59
N ARG A 77 9.12 26.75 21.55
CA ARG A 77 7.72 26.39 21.27
C ARG A 77 7.57 25.82 19.86
N TRP A 78 8.13 26.50 18.87
CA TRP A 78 8.11 26.02 17.49
C TRP A 78 8.81 24.66 17.32
N GLN A 79 9.96 24.49 17.96
CA GLN A 79 10.72 23.23 17.93
C GLN A 79 9.91 22.07 18.52
N THR A 80 9.27 22.27 19.66
CA THR A 80 8.48 21.21 20.33
C THR A 80 7.38 20.67 19.41
N HIS A 81 6.56 21.55 18.86
CA HIS A 81 5.49 21.14 17.93
C HIS A 81 6.04 20.58 16.61
N SER A 82 7.24 21.00 16.19
CA SER A 82 7.87 20.45 14.99
C SER A 82 8.29 19.01 15.19
N MET A 83 8.81 18.67 16.37
CA MET A 83 9.15 17.29 16.73
C MET A 83 7.91 16.38 16.80
N GLU A 84 6.79 16.88 17.32
CA GLU A 84 5.52 16.13 17.33
C GLU A 84 5.07 15.75 15.92
N ARG A 85 5.14 16.71 14.97
CA ARG A 85 4.79 16.47 13.56
C ARG A 85 5.73 15.47 12.91
N VAL A 86 7.04 15.57 13.14
CA VAL A 86 8.02 14.60 12.62
C VAL A 86 7.77 13.20 13.18
N ALA A 87 7.46 13.07 14.47
CA ALA A 87 7.11 11.78 15.06
C ALA A 87 5.83 11.19 14.43
N GLN A 88 4.83 12.03 14.16
CA GLN A 88 3.62 11.60 13.45
C GLN A 88 3.93 11.14 12.02
N ASP A 89 4.77 11.88 11.30
CA ASP A 89 5.21 11.52 9.95
C ASP A 89 5.86 10.14 9.90
N TYR A 90 6.77 9.86 10.85
CA TYR A 90 7.41 8.55 10.95
C TYR A 90 6.40 7.43 11.22
N ARG A 91 5.44 7.65 12.12
CA ARG A 91 4.40 6.64 12.42
C ARG A 91 3.53 6.36 11.21
N GLU A 92 3.09 7.39 10.49
CA GLU A 92 2.26 7.20 9.30
C GLU A 92 3.04 6.53 8.17
N TRP A 93 4.31 6.87 8.00
CA TRP A 93 5.20 6.23 7.03
C TRP A 93 5.38 4.73 7.33
N LEU A 94 5.72 4.38 8.57
CA LEU A 94 5.83 2.97 8.98
C LEU A 94 4.50 2.22 8.84
N GLY A 95 3.39 2.88 9.18
CA GLY A 95 2.05 2.35 8.98
C GLY A 95 1.75 2.03 7.52
N LEU A 96 2.07 2.95 6.60
CA LEU A 96 1.92 2.73 5.16
C LEU A 96 2.72 1.51 4.70
N TRP A 97 4.01 1.44 5.01
CA TRP A 97 4.84 0.29 4.63
C TRP A 97 4.30 -1.04 5.15
N THR A 98 3.86 -1.05 6.40
CA THR A 98 3.30 -2.25 7.03
C THR A 98 2.04 -2.72 6.31
N ARG A 99 1.14 -1.79 5.96
CA ARG A 99 -0.09 -2.11 5.21
C ARG A 99 0.22 -2.57 3.79
N CYS A 100 1.11 -1.89 3.07
CA CYS A 100 1.57 -2.31 1.74
C CYS A 100 2.16 -3.72 1.74
N ALA A 101 3.02 -4.05 2.71
CA ALA A 101 3.54 -5.39 2.87
C ALA A 101 2.43 -6.42 3.17
N GLY A 102 1.44 -6.02 3.99
CA GLY A 102 0.25 -6.83 4.26
C GLY A 102 -0.58 -7.14 3.01
N TYR A 103 -0.85 -6.15 2.17
CA TYR A 103 -1.61 -6.34 0.92
C TYR A 103 -0.93 -7.33 -0.02
N LEU A 104 0.38 -7.20 -0.22
CA LEU A 104 1.13 -8.12 -1.08
C LEU A 104 1.15 -9.55 -0.54
N ASN A 105 1.40 -9.72 0.76
CA ASN A 105 1.41 -11.05 1.38
C ASN A 105 0.02 -11.72 1.33
N ASN A 106 -1.05 -10.95 1.57
CA ASN A 106 -2.41 -11.47 1.51
C ASN A 106 -2.78 -11.88 0.08
N ALA A 107 -2.46 -11.06 -0.92
CA ALA A 107 -2.70 -11.39 -2.32
C ALA A 107 -1.99 -12.68 -2.76
N GLU A 108 -0.75 -12.90 -2.33
CA GLU A 108 -0.03 -14.16 -2.60
C GLU A 108 -0.68 -15.36 -1.90
N MET A 109 -1.10 -15.20 -0.65
CA MET A 109 -1.75 -16.27 0.12
C MET A 109 -3.10 -16.66 -0.48
N GLU A 110 -3.96 -15.69 -0.80
CA GLU A 110 -5.27 -15.90 -1.40
C GLU A 110 -5.16 -16.54 -2.79
N ALA A 111 -4.22 -16.08 -3.61
CA ALA A 111 -3.90 -16.70 -4.88
C ALA A 111 -3.45 -18.17 -4.73
N GLY A 112 -2.63 -18.47 -3.72
CA GLY A 112 -2.17 -19.82 -3.42
C GLY A 112 -3.30 -20.76 -2.98
N GLU A 113 -4.20 -20.28 -2.12
CA GLU A 113 -5.37 -21.04 -1.70
C GLU A 113 -6.31 -21.38 -2.86
N GLU A 114 -6.59 -20.41 -3.72
CA GLU A 114 -7.45 -20.61 -4.89
C GLU A 114 -6.80 -21.55 -5.90
N GLY A 115 -5.49 -21.42 -6.13
CA GLY A 115 -4.70 -22.35 -6.91
C GLY A 115 -4.84 -23.78 -6.41
N MET A 116 -4.66 -24.00 -5.10
CA MET A 116 -4.81 -25.32 -4.48
C MET A 116 -6.24 -25.88 -4.59
N LYS A 117 -7.27 -25.04 -4.39
CA LYS A 117 -8.69 -25.41 -4.58
C LYS A 117 -8.98 -25.80 -6.03
N SER A 118 -8.38 -25.12 -7.01
CA SER A 118 -8.55 -25.43 -8.44
C SER A 118 -7.92 -26.77 -8.82
N VAL A 119 -6.72 -27.07 -8.30
CA VAL A 119 -6.03 -28.35 -8.49
C VAL A 119 -6.82 -29.49 -7.83
N ALA A 120 -7.35 -29.28 -6.62
CA ALA A 120 -8.17 -30.28 -5.95
C ALA A 120 -9.45 -30.60 -6.76
N LYS A 121 -10.11 -29.60 -7.35
CA LYS A 121 -11.30 -29.79 -8.21
C LYS A 121 -10.97 -30.52 -9.52
N SER A 122 -9.80 -30.29 -10.11
CA SER A 122 -9.40 -30.98 -11.34
C SER A 122 -8.98 -32.44 -11.12
N MET A 123 -8.64 -32.82 -9.87
CA MET A 123 -8.32 -34.21 -9.48
C MET A 123 -9.54 -35.07 -9.11
N THR A 124 -10.77 -34.56 -9.21
CA THR A 124 -11.99 -35.35 -8.97
C THR A 124 -12.02 -36.55 -9.93
N PRO A 125 -12.20 -37.80 -9.46
CA PRO A 125 -11.82 -38.98 -10.21
C PRO A 125 -12.64 -39.14 -11.49
N ALA A 126 -11.93 -39.20 -12.62
CA ALA A 126 -12.45 -39.80 -13.84
C ALA A 126 -13.00 -41.18 -13.47
N LYS A 127 -14.31 -41.32 -13.57
CA LYS A 127 -15.06 -42.58 -13.40
C LYS A 127 -14.25 -43.68 -14.07
N ARG A 128 -13.78 -44.67 -13.28
CA ARG A 128 -13.01 -45.82 -13.78
C ARG A 128 -13.76 -46.42 -14.97
N MET A 129 -13.26 -46.17 -16.18
CA MET A 129 -13.67 -46.89 -17.39
C MET A 129 -12.94 -48.22 -17.37
N LYS A 130 -13.38 -49.15 -16.52
CA LYS A 130 -12.86 -50.51 -16.50
C LYS A 130 -13.96 -51.43 -16.00
N ASP A 131 -14.95 -51.64 -16.85
CA ASP A 131 -15.87 -52.78 -16.88
C ASP A 131 -16.55 -52.73 -18.25
N ASP A 132 -15.88 -53.21 -19.31
CA ASP A 132 -16.47 -53.54 -20.63
C ASP A 132 -15.42 -54.26 -21.51
N ILE A 133 -14.75 -55.29 -20.97
CA ILE A 133 -14.08 -56.29 -21.81
C ILE A 133 -14.99 -57.53 -21.80
N PRO A 134 -15.69 -57.84 -22.91
CA PRO A 134 -16.50 -59.04 -22.98
C PRO A 134 -15.58 -60.26 -23.10
N VAL A 135 -15.87 -61.30 -22.29
CA VAL A 135 -15.39 -62.67 -22.52
C VAL A 135 -16.48 -63.43 -23.26
#